data_AF-A0A972ZTN0-F1
#
_entry.id   AF-A0A972ZTN0-F1
#
_cell.length_a   1.000
_cell.length_b   1.000
_cell.length_c   1.000
_cell.angle_alpha   90.00
_cell.angle_beta   90.00
_cell.angle_gamma   90.00
#
_symmetry.space_group_name_H-M   'P 1'
#
loop_
_entity.id
_entity.type
_entity.pdbx_description
1 polymer ?
#
loop_
_entity_poly.entity_id
_entity_poly.type
_entity_poly.pdbx_seq_one_letter_code
_entity_poly.pdbx_strand_id
1 'polypeptide(L)'
;VPIPVNQPGVGANAFAHESGIHADGALKNRRNYELYDFEELGRGEAEVVETGRQITAGEYSGIKGFRNVYDRLEIKFKDKKEAAKILELVRYANVHTQQPLTHDELRFIAKFPDIAKKIFTMEP
;
A
#
# COMPACT_ATOMS: atom_id res chain seq x y z
N VAL A 1 26.72 -4.36 -5.02
CA VAL A 1 26.17 -3.27 -4.18
C VAL A 1 24.66 -3.28 -4.34
N PRO A 2 23.87 -3.33 -3.26
CA PRO A 2 22.41 -3.28 -3.36
C PRO A 2 21.95 -1.92 -3.89
N ILE A 3 20.87 -1.89 -4.69
CA ILE A 3 20.28 -0.65 -5.20
C ILE A 3 19.48 0.00 -4.05
N PRO A 4 19.75 1.28 -3.69
CA PRO A 4 18.92 2.00 -2.73
C PRO A 4 17.45 2.03 -3.16
N VAL A 5 16.54 1.86 -2.21
CA VAL A 5 15.09 1.81 -2.50
C VAL A 5 14.59 3.10 -3.18
N ASN A 6 15.23 4.23 -2.90
CA ASN A 6 14.91 5.55 -3.45
C ASN A 6 15.76 5.95 -4.67
N GLN A 7 16.58 5.05 -5.21
CA GLN A 7 17.40 5.33 -6.38
C GLN A 7 16.49 5.74 -7.57
N PRO A 8 16.71 6.90 -8.21
CA PRO A 8 15.92 7.32 -9.35
C PRO A 8 15.91 6.27 -10.47
N GLY A 9 14.73 6.03 -11.03
CA GLY A 9 14.47 5.07 -12.11
C GLY A 9 14.50 3.60 -11.69
N VAL A 10 15.48 3.17 -10.89
CA VAL A 10 15.73 1.74 -10.63
C VAL A 10 15.47 1.27 -9.19
N GLY A 11 15.25 2.19 -8.26
CA GLY A 11 14.89 1.87 -6.88
C GLY A 11 13.48 1.30 -6.78
N ALA A 12 13.24 0.43 -5.78
CA ALA A 12 11.93 -0.18 -5.56
C ALA A 12 10.80 0.85 -5.38
N ASN A 13 11.10 2.03 -4.85
CA ASN A 13 10.12 3.09 -4.60
C ASN A 13 9.94 4.04 -5.78
N ALA A 14 10.65 3.86 -6.91
CA ALA A 14 10.61 4.80 -8.04
C ALA A 14 9.19 4.96 -8.64
N PHE A 15 8.33 3.95 -8.48
CA PHE A 15 6.95 3.94 -8.96
C PHE A 15 5.95 3.44 -7.89
N ALA A 16 6.31 3.61 -6.62
CA ALA A 16 5.46 3.23 -5.49
C ALA A 16 4.71 4.46 -4.93
N HIS A 17 3.41 4.32 -4.69
CA HIS A 17 2.55 5.40 -4.19
C HIS A 17 1.77 4.94 -2.95
N GLU A 18 2.13 5.46 -1.78
CA GLU A 18 1.42 5.18 -0.53
C GLU A 18 0.43 6.26 -0.13
N SER A 19 0.84 7.54 -0.30
CA SER A 19 0.06 8.66 0.23
C SER A 19 -1.33 8.68 -0.41
N GLY A 20 -2.36 8.97 0.39
CA GLY A 20 -3.74 8.87 -0.08
C GLY A 20 -4.06 9.67 -1.32
N ILE A 21 -3.51 10.89 -1.44
CA ILE A 21 -3.71 11.76 -2.61
C ILE A 21 -2.90 11.28 -3.83
N HIS A 22 -1.68 10.79 -3.63
CA HIS A 22 -0.84 10.30 -4.72
C HIS A 22 -1.40 8.99 -5.26
N ALA A 23 -1.74 8.06 -4.38
CA ALA A 23 -2.37 6.80 -4.75
C ALA A 23 -3.70 7.02 -5.51
N ASP A 24 -4.58 7.92 -5.03
CA ASP A 24 -5.82 8.24 -5.76
C ASP A 24 -5.55 8.86 -7.13
N GLY A 25 -4.63 9.82 -7.22
CA GLY A 25 -4.33 10.47 -8.49
C GLY A 25 -3.64 9.53 -9.48
N ALA A 26 -2.73 8.67 -9.03
CA ALA A 26 -2.07 7.66 -9.86
C ALA A 26 -3.07 6.61 -10.38
N LEU A 27 -4.03 6.18 -9.53
CA LEU A 27 -5.11 5.27 -9.94
C LEU A 27 -6.03 5.86 -11.02
N LYS A 28 -6.26 7.19 -10.99
CA LYS A 28 -7.07 7.88 -12.02
C LYS A 28 -6.30 8.10 -13.31
N ASN A 29 -5.07 8.60 -13.18
CA ASN A 29 -4.15 8.80 -14.30
C ASN A 29 -2.72 8.81 -13.73
N ARG A 30 -1.95 7.76 -14.05
CA ARG A 30 -0.57 7.61 -13.58
C ARG A 30 0.31 8.83 -13.84
N ARG A 31 0.09 9.54 -14.96
CA ARG A 31 0.87 10.74 -15.34
C ARG A 31 0.69 11.93 -14.40
N ASN A 32 -0.25 11.87 -13.47
CA ASN A 32 -0.37 12.86 -12.40
C ASN A 32 0.83 12.82 -11.45
N TYR A 33 1.47 11.65 -11.29
CA TYR A 33 2.55 11.42 -10.33
C TYR A 33 3.72 10.60 -10.88
N GLU A 34 3.63 10.11 -12.13
CA GLU A 34 4.72 9.43 -12.85
C GLU A 34 5.13 10.29 -14.06
N LEU A 35 6.36 10.82 -14.05
CA LEU A 35 6.86 11.71 -15.12
C LEU A 35 7.14 10.96 -16.43
N TYR A 36 7.56 9.70 -16.33
CA TYR A 36 7.90 8.81 -17.43
C TYR A 36 7.33 7.42 -17.13
N ASP A 37 7.17 6.60 -18.17
CA ASP A 37 6.56 5.29 -18.02
C ASP A 37 7.59 4.26 -17.51
N PHE A 38 7.19 3.39 -16.59
CA PHE A 38 8.05 2.33 -16.04
C PHE A 38 8.65 1.46 -17.16
N GLU A 39 7.84 1.18 -18.19
CA GLU A 39 8.21 0.37 -19.35
C GLU A 39 9.34 1.01 -20.17
N GLU A 40 9.48 2.34 -20.16
CA GLU A 40 10.54 3.05 -20.90
C GLU A 40 11.94 2.78 -20.33
N LEU A 41 12.03 2.32 -19.07
CA LEU A 41 13.31 1.98 -18.43
C LEU A 41 13.82 0.57 -18.76
N GLY A 42 13.13 -0.16 -19.64
CA GLY A 42 13.59 -1.46 -20.12
C GLY A 42 13.42 -2.61 -19.13
N ARG A 43 12.60 -2.44 -18.08
CA ARG A 43 12.18 -3.54 -17.20
C ARG A 43 11.00 -4.33 -17.79
N GLY A 44 11.18 -4.88 -19.00
CA GLY A 44 10.36 -5.95 -19.60
C GLY A 44 8.82 -5.87 -19.47
N GLU A 45 8.15 -7.02 -19.56
CA GLU A 45 6.75 -7.17 -19.13
C GLU A 45 6.64 -6.83 -17.64
N ALA A 46 5.44 -6.46 -17.17
CA ALA A 46 5.15 -6.32 -15.75
C ALA A 46 5.25 -7.69 -15.06
N GLU A 47 6.46 -8.22 -14.90
CA GLU A 47 6.72 -9.18 -13.85
C GLU A 47 6.19 -8.54 -12.57
N VAL A 48 5.43 -9.31 -11.80
CA VAL A 48 5.13 -8.98 -10.42
C VAL A 48 6.41 -9.17 -9.61
N VAL A 49 7.44 -8.39 -9.96
CA VAL A 49 8.57 -8.11 -9.08
C VAL A 49 8.02 -7.17 -8.02
N GLU A 50 8.45 -7.31 -6.76
CA GLU A 50 8.14 -6.35 -5.70
C GLU A 50 8.55 -4.90 -6.04
N THR A 51 9.22 -4.67 -7.17
CA THR A 51 9.74 -3.39 -7.64
C THR A 51 9.04 -2.82 -8.89
N GLY A 52 7.87 -3.35 -9.27
CA GLY A 52 7.01 -2.77 -10.32
C GLY A 52 6.22 -1.54 -9.84
N ARG A 53 5.15 -1.15 -10.56
CA ARG A 53 4.21 -0.11 -10.09
C ARG A 53 3.40 -0.62 -8.89
N GLN A 54 3.42 0.10 -7.78
CA GLN A 54 2.80 -0.36 -6.55
C GLN A 54 1.96 0.72 -5.88
N ILE A 55 0.75 0.36 -5.45
CA ILE A 55 -0.02 1.10 -4.43
C ILE A 55 0.19 0.35 -3.13
N THR A 56 0.64 1.03 -2.08
CA THR A 56 0.87 0.42 -0.75
C THR A 56 -0.17 0.89 0.27
N ALA A 57 -0.30 0.14 1.36
CA ALA A 57 -1.14 0.46 2.50
C ALA A 57 -0.27 0.62 3.75
N GLY A 58 -0.24 1.83 4.33
CA GLY A 58 0.59 2.22 5.46
C GLY A 58 0.03 3.47 6.16
N GLU A 59 0.85 4.14 6.96
CA GLU A 59 0.48 5.29 7.80
C GLU A 59 -0.27 6.38 7.02
N TYR A 60 0.18 6.70 5.82
CA TYR A 60 -0.36 7.81 5.03
C TYR A 60 -1.42 7.41 4.01
N SER A 61 -1.83 6.14 4.00
CA SER A 61 -2.73 5.63 2.98
C SER A 61 -4.12 6.22 3.09
N GLY A 62 -4.69 6.59 1.95
CA GLY A 62 -6.09 7.00 1.83
C GLY A 62 -7.00 5.83 1.51
N ILE A 63 -8.31 6.01 1.72
CA ILE A 63 -9.31 4.93 1.55
C ILE A 63 -9.32 4.29 0.16
N LYS A 64 -8.94 5.02 -0.89
CA LYS A 64 -8.91 4.49 -2.26
C LYS A 64 -7.69 3.61 -2.53
N GLY A 65 -6.50 4.08 -2.16
CA GLY A 65 -5.28 3.26 -2.26
C GLY A 65 -5.40 1.99 -1.41
N PHE A 66 -5.88 2.14 -0.18
CA PHE A 66 -6.21 1.03 0.71
C PHE A 66 -7.18 0.01 0.09
N ARG A 67 -8.30 0.48 -0.49
CA ARG A 67 -9.24 -0.44 -1.17
C ARG A 67 -8.59 -1.14 -2.36
N ASN A 68 -7.76 -0.44 -3.15
CA ASN A 68 -7.04 -1.07 -4.26
C ASN A 68 -6.13 -2.21 -3.78
N VAL A 69 -5.41 -1.99 -2.67
CA VAL A 69 -4.56 -3.03 -2.06
C VAL A 69 -5.40 -4.24 -1.62
N TYR A 70 -6.48 -4.02 -0.88
CA TYR A 70 -7.33 -5.12 -0.40
C TYR A 70 -8.12 -5.83 -1.52
N ASP A 71 -8.48 -5.12 -2.59
CA ASP A 71 -9.09 -5.73 -3.78
C ASP A 71 -8.12 -6.70 -4.47
N ARG A 72 -6.82 -6.38 -4.54
CA ARG A 72 -5.78 -7.30 -5.05
C ARG A 72 -5.55 -8.51 -4.14
N LEU A 73 -5.85 -8.37 -2.85
CA LEU A 73 -5.87 -9.48 -1.89
C LEU A 73 -7.18 -10.28 -1.92
N GLU A 74 -8.12 -9.91 -2.79
CA GLU A 74 -9.45 -10.52 -2.93
C GLU A 74 -10.30 -10.43 -1.64
N ILE A 75 -10.05 -9.40 -0.83
CA ILE A 75 -10.79 -9.15 0.41
C ILE A 75 -11.83 -8.07 0.17
N LYS A 76 -13.09 -8.40 0.42
CA LYS A 76 -14.21 -7.45 0.37
C LYS A 76 -14.63 -7.02 1.76
N PHE A 77 -14.91 -5.73 1.92
CA PHE A 77 -15.52 -5.17 3.12
C PHE A 77 -17.03 -5.18 2.99
N LYS A 78 -17.73 -5.47 4.09
CA LYS A 78 -19.19 -5.46 4.21
C LYS A 78 -19.76 -4.08 3.93
N ASP A 79 -19.11 -3.05 4.49
CA ASP A 79 -19.54 -1.67 4.33
C ASP A 79 -18.38 -0.67 4.41
N LYS A 80 -18.72 0.62 4.25
CA LYS A 80 -17.76 1.73 4.34
C LYS A 80 -17.16 1.89 5.73
N LYS A 81 -17.90 1.52 6.80
CA LYS A 81 -17.45 1.67 8.18
C LYS A 81 -16.41 0.61 8.53
N GLU A 82 -16.62 -0.63 8.10
CA GLU A 82 -15.64 -1.71 8.24
C GLU A 82 -14.34 -1.35 7.51
N ALA A 83 -14.44 -0.93 6.24
CA ALA A 83 -13.27 -0.48 5.49
C ALA A 83 -12.48 0.65 6.20
N ALA A 84 -13.20 1.62 6.79
CA ALA A 84 -12.57 2.71 7.55
C ALA A 84 -11.90 2.19 8.84
N LYS A 85 -12.57 1.30 9.59
CA LYS A 85 -11.99 0.68 10.79
C LYS A 85 -10.70 -0.09 10.49
N ILE A 86 -10.71 -0.89 9.41
CA ILE A 86 -9.52 -1.65 8.99
C ILE A 86 -8.41 -0.71 8.51
N LEU A 87 -8.74 0.34 7.76
CA LEU A 87 -7.76 1.35 7.34
C LEU A 87 -7.04 1.96 8.54
N GLU A 88 -7.76 2.34 9.59
CA GLU A 88 -7.13 2.88 10.80
C GLU A 88 -6.17 1.88 11.42
N LEU A 89 -6.58 0.62 11.61
CA LEU A 89 -5.71 -0.42 12.16
C LEU A 89 -4.44 -0.65 11.31
N VAL A 90 -4.55 -0.58 9.98
CA VAL A 90 -3.42 -0.67 9.06
C VAL A 90 -2.46 0.50 9.24
N ARG A 91 -2.97 1.74 9.26
CA ARG A 91 -2.14 2.94 9.48
C ARG A 91 -1.36 2.84 10.78
N TYR A 92 -2.08 2.47 11.82
CA TYR A 92 -1.54 2.27 13.15
C TYR A 92 -0.48 1.17 13.21
N ALA A 93 -0.73 0.00 12.62
CA ALA A 93 0.24 -1.10 12.59
C ALA A 93 1.55 -0.69 11.88
N ASN A 94 1.44 0.11 10.82
CA ASN A 94 2.58 0.68 10.13
C ASN A 94 3.31 1.72 10.99
N VAL A 95 2.59 2.59 11.71
CA VAL A 95 3.21 3.56 12.65
C VAL A 95 4.08 2.86 13.69
N HIS A 96 3.61 1.74 14.26
CA HIS A 96 4.35 1.01 15.29
C HIS A 96 5.65 0.37 14.82
N THR A 97 5.66 -0.12 13.58
CA THR A 97 6.81 -0.87 13.04
C THR A 97 7.71 0.01 12.18
N GLN A 98 7.17 1.10 11.61
CA GLN A 98 7.79 1.89 10.56
C GLN A 98 8.27 1.01 9.39
N GLN A 99 7.57 -0.11 9.15
CA GLN A 99 7.85 -1.06 8.09
C GLN A 99 6.59 -1.31 7.25
N PRO A 100 6.73 -1.58 5.94
CA PRO A 100 5.62 -2.00 5.10
C PRO A 100 4.92 -3.23 5.67
N LEU A 101 3.59 -3.23 5.68
CA LEU A 101 2.80 -4.39 6.09
C LEU A 101 2.83 -5.48 5.03
N THR A 102 3.10 -6.71 5.46
CA THR A 102 3.03 -7.90 4.61
C THR A 102 1.59 -8.24 4.25
N HIS A 103 1.40 -9.03 3.18
CA HIS A 103 0.06 -9.51 2.80
C HIS A 103 -0.63 -10.30 3.91
N ASP A 104 0.13 -11.03 4.73
CA ASP A 104 -0.43 -11.83 5.82
C ASP A 104 -0.83 -10.97 7.01
N GLU A 105 -0.09 -9.90 7.32
CA GLU A 105 -0.50 -8.90 8.30
C GLU A 105 -1.77 -8.16 7.86
N LEU A 106 -1.86 -7.76 6.58
CA LEU A 106 -3.06 -7.14 6.05
C LEU A 106 -4.28 -8.09 6.12
N ARG A 107 -4.10 -9.36 5.73
CA ARG A 107 -5.15 -10.40 5.88
C ARG A 107 -5.54 -10.61 7.34
N PHE A 108 -4.56 -10.64 8.24
CA PHE A 108 -4.79 -10.82 9.67
C PHE A 108 -5.61 -9.68 10.24
N ILE A 109 -5.25 -8.42 9.94
CA ILE A 109 -5.99 -7.23 10.39
C ILE A 109 -7.42 -7.24 9.85
N ALA A 110 -7.62 -7.59 8.57
CA ALA A 110 -8.97 -7.70 7.99
C ALA A 110 -9.82 -8.79 8.65
N LYS A 111 -9.23 -9.98 8.87
CA LYS A 111 -9.95 -11.15 9.37
C LYS A 111 -10.21 -11.08 10.87
N PHE A 112 -9.29 -10.47 11.63
CA PHE A 112 -9.32 -10.43 13.08
C PHE A 112 -9.09 -9.01 13.63
N PRO A 113 -9.91 -8.01 13.27
CA PRO A 113 -9.66 -6.61 13.61
C PRO A 113 -9.64 -6.33 15.12
N ASP A 114 -10.49 -7.02 15.88
CA ASP A 114 -10.53 -6.83 17.34
C ASP A 114 -9.34 -7.50 18.05
N ILE A 115 -8.78 -8.55 17.46
CA ILE A 115 -7.53 -9.16 17.95
C ILE A 115 -6.36 -8.27 17.59
N ALA A 116 -6.28 -7.80 16.33
CA ALA A 116 -5.25 -6.87 15.88
C ALA A 116 -5.21 -5.61 16.77
N LYS A 117 -6.37 -5.00 17.05
CA LYS A 117 -6.47 -3.85 17.97
C LYS A 117 -5.86 -4.13 19.35
N LYS A 118 -6.12 -5.31 19.92
CA LYS A 118 -5.57 -5.72 21.23
C LYS A 118 -4.08 -5.97 21.17
N ILE A 119 -3.59 -6.65 20.12
CA ILE A 119 -2.16 -6.95 19.93
C ILE A 119 -1.36 -5.66 19.82
N PHE A 120 -1.87 -4.68 19.08
CA PHE A 120 -1.22 -3.39 18.95
C PHE A 120 -1.37 -2.51 20.20
N THR A 121 -1.98 -3.02 21.28
CA THR A 121 -2.25 -2.30 22.54
C THR A 121 -2.92 -0.95 22.32
N MET A 122 -3.87 -0.89 21.39
CA MET A 122 -4.48 0.37 20.95
C MET A 122 -5.72 0.71 21.77
N GLU A 123 -5.58 1.71 22.63
CA GLU A 123 -6.69 2.60 22.97
C GLU A 123 -6.66 3.77 21.97
N PRO A 124 -7.65 3.89 21.07
CA PRO A 124 -7.80 5.07 20.24
C PRO A 124 -8.16 6.31 21.06
#